data_AF-A0A7C2TE98-F1
#
_entry.id   AF-A0A7C2TE98-F1
#
_cell.length_a   1.000
_cell.length_b   1.000
_cell.length_c   1.000
_cell.angle_alpha   90.00
_cell.angle_beta   90.00
_cell.angle_gamma   90.00
#
_symmetry.space_group_name_H-M   'P 1'
#
loop_
_entity.id
_entity.type
_entity.pdbx_description
1 polymer ?
#
loop_
_entity_poly.entity_id
_entity_poly.type
_entity_poly.pdbx_seq_one_letter_code
_entity_poly.pdbx_strand_id
1 'polypeptide(L)' 'MYKCQLCNQLFYSTVDGESHLKEAHPEAGNPGLLHVHYRCPRCGRTFEHPTGCQSHAYVDHRIYKAECLEISV' A
#
# COMPACT_ATOMS: atom_id res chain seq x y z
N MET A 1 2.96 -3.17 -1.14
CA MET A 1 3.53 -2.27 -0.10
C MET A 1 3.10 -2.74 1.28
N TYR A 2 3.78 -2.36 2.35
CA TYR A 2 3.47 -2.81 3.71
C TYR A 2 2.99 -1.65 4.58
N LYS A 3 1.79 -1.76 5.14
CA LYS A 3 1.16 -0.71 5.93
C LYS A 3 1.20 -1.06 7.42
N CYS A 4 1.78 -0.16 8.21
CA CYS A 4 1.72 -0.23 9.67
C CYS A 4 0.27 -0.05 10.13
N GLN A 5 -0.23 -1.01 10.91
CA GLN A 5 -1.61 -0.96 11.42
C GLN A 5 -1.81 0.05 12.56
N LEU A 6 -0.73 0.53 13.19
CA LEU A 6 -0.80 1.47 14.30
C LEU A 6 -0.81 2.93 13.86
N CYS A 7 -0.06 3.26 12.80
CA CYS A 7 0.11 4.64 12.35
C CYS A 7 -0.14 4.86 10.85
N ASN A 8 -0.57 3.83 10.12
CA ASN A 8 -0.81 3.84 8.68
C ASN A 8 0.40 4.24 7.81
N GLN A 9 1.62 4.28 8.36
CA GLN A 9 2.82 4.48 7.54
C GLN A 9 3.01 3.32 6.56
N LEU A 10 3.47 3.66 5.35
CA LEU A 10 3.70 2.73 4.25
C LEU A 10 5.20 2.49 4.05
N PHE A 11 5.55 1.22 3.87
CA PHE A 11 6.90 0.73 3.67
C PHE A 11 7.00 -0.07 2.37
N TYR A 12 8.18 -0.04 1.75
CA TYR A 12 8.45 -0.80 0.52
C TYR A 12 8.77 -2.27 0.80
N SER A 13 9.31 -2.57 1.99
CA SER A 13 9.65 -3.92 2.40
C SER A 13 9.09 -4.24 3.80
N THR A 14 8.98 -5.54 4.11
CA THR A 14 8.65 -5.98 5.47
C THR A 14 9.75 -5.59 6.45
N VAL A 15 11.01 -5.67 6.06
CA VAL A 15 12.16 -5.35 6.91
C VAL A 15 12.12 -3.90 7.41
N ASP A 16 11.82 -2.95 6.51
CA ASP A 16 11.67 -1.54 6.88
C ASP A 16 10.49 -1.34 7.83
N GLY A 17 9.36 -1.98 7.54
CA GLY A 17 8.17 -1.89 8.39
C GLY A 17 8.38 -2.51 9.77
N GLU A 18 9.05 -3.66 9.85
CA GLU A 18 9.37 -4.34 11.11
C GLU A 18 10.36 -3.53 11.94
N SER A 19 11.33 -2.89 11.30
CA SER A 19 12.26 -1.98 11.98
C SER A 19 11.50 -0.77 12.54
N HIS A 20 10.63 -0.16 11.74
CA HIS A 20 9.73 0.89 12.20
C HIS A 20 8.87 0.46 13.40
N LEU A 21 8.29 -0.75 13.39
CA LEU A 21 7.48 -1.24 14.51
C LEU A 21 8.30 -1.31 15.80
N LYS A 22 9.56 -1.76 15.72
CA LYS A 22 10.45 -1.84 16.89
C LYS A 22 10.84 -0.46 17.43
N GLU A 23 11.06 0.52 16.56
CA GLU A 23 11.53 1.85 16.94
C GLU A 23 10.40 2.80 17.34
N ALA A 24 9.31 2.84 16.57
CA ALA A 24 8.20 3.75 16.77
C ALA A 24 7.10 3.18 17.68
N HIS A 25 7.00 1.85 17.76
CA HIS A 25 5.95 1.15 18.52
C HIS A 25 6.48 0.02 19.41
N PRO A 26 7.53 0.27 20.24
CA PRO A 26 8.21 -0.77 21.02
C PRO A 26 7.28 -1.51 22.01
N GLU A 27 6.23 -0.83 22.48
CA GLU A 27 5.30 -1.33 23.50
C GLU A 27 4.13 -2.14 22.91
N ALA A 28 3.92 -2.03 21.59
CA ALA A 28 2.77 -2.60 20.91
C ALA A 28 2.96 -4.06 20.48
N GLY A 29 4.09 -4.68 20.84
CA GLY A 29 4.44 -6.04 20.43
C GLY A 29 4.72 -6.15 18.93
N ASN A 30 4.20 -7.19 18.27
CA ASN A 30 4.24 -7.33 16.81
C ASN A 30 2.81 -7.11 16.26
N PRO A 31 2.39 -5.84 16.07
CA PRO A 31 1.06 -5.50 15.56
C PRO A 31 0.83 -5.93 14.10
N GLY A 32 1.86 -6.47 13.44
CA GLY A 32 1.83 -6.93 12.06
C GLY A 32 1.93 -5.78 11.05
N LEU A 33 2.40 -6.14 9.86
CA LEU A 33 2.35 -5.30 8.68
C LEU A 33 1.28 -5.85 7.74
N LEU A 34 0.42 -4.96 7.25
CA LEU A 34 -0.62 -5.36 6.29
C LEU A 34 -0.08 -5.19 4.87
N HIS A 35 -0.09 -6.27 4.08
CA HIS A 35 0.29 -6.18 2.68
C HIS A 35 -0.84 -5.50 1.91
N VAL A 36 -0.58 -4.27 1.45
CA VAL A 36 -1.52 -3.50 0.65
C VAL A 36 -1.14 -3.52 -0.83
N HIS A 37 -2.17 -3.72 -1.64
CA HIS A 37 -2.15 -3.59 -3.10
C HIS A 37 -3.13 -2.50 -3.53
N TYR A 38 -3.00 -2.06 -4.77
CA TYR A 38 -3.84 -1.01 -5.35
C TYR A 38 -4.58 -1.58 -6.54
N ARG A 39 -5.89 -1.49 -6.53
CA ARG A 39 -6.77 -2.01 -7.58
C ARG A 39 -7.29 -0.88 -8.45
N CYS A 40 -7.15 -1.04 -9.76
CA CYS A 40 -7.78 -0.13 -10.72
C CYS A 40 -9.30 -0.26 -10.63
N PRO A 41 -10.05 0.82 -10.39
CA PRO A 41 -11.51 0.75 -10.27
C PRO A 41 -12.21 0.43 -11.61
N ARG A 42 -11.56 0.70 -12.75
CA ARG A 42 -12.15 0.42 -14.06
C ARG A 42 -12.05 -1.07 -14.40
N CYS A 43 -10.84 -1.62 -14.46
CA CYS A 43 -10.60 -2.96 -15.00
C CYS A 43 -10.34 -4.01 -13.91
N GLY A 44 -10.17 -3.59 -12.66
CA GLY A 44 -9.92 -4.48 -11.54
C GLY A 44 -8.49 -5.02 -11.44
N ARG A 45 -7.57 -4.59 -12.32
CA ARG A 45 -6.15 -4.98 -12.27
C ARG A 45 -5.51 -4.49 -10.97
N THR A 46 -4.68 -5.34 -10.36
CA THR A 46 -4.00 -5.07 -9.10
C THR A 46 -2.54 -4.68 -9.33
N PHE A 47 -2.02 -3.83 -8.45
CA PHE A 47 -0.69 -3.25 -8.51
C PHE A 47 -0.08 -3.20 -7.12
N GLU A 48 1.25 -3.29 -7.03
CA GLU A 48 1.95 -3.20 -5.73
C GLU A 48 2.06 -1.78 -5.19
N HIS A 49 1.95 -0.78 -6.07
CA HIS A 49 2.14 0.65 -5.77
C HIS A 49 1.01 1.51 -6.34
N PRO A 50 0.66 2.62 -5.67
CA PRO A 50 -0.41 3.51 -6.13
C PRO A 50 -0.02 4.22 -7.42
N THR A 51 1.26 4.60 -7.56
CA THR A 51 1.81 5.23 -8.78
C THR A 51 1.70 4.34 -10.01
N GLY A 52 1.90 3.03 -9.85
CA GLY A 52 1.73 2.04 -10.91
C GLY A 52 0.28 1.95 -11.37
N CYS A 53 -0.66 1.90 -10.41
CA CYS A 53 -2.09 1.90 -10.73
C CYS A 53 -2.54 3.22 -11.39
N GLN A 54 -2.06 4.36 -10.91
CA GLN A 54 -2.37 5.67 -11.50
C GLN A 54 -1.85 5.81 -12.93
N SER A 55 -0.60 5.38 -13.17
CA SER A 55 0.00 5.40 -14.50
C SER A 55 -0.76 4.49 -15.46
N HIS A 56 -1.13 3.28 -15.01
CA HIS A 56 -1.99 2.39 -15.78
C HIS A 56 -3.33 3.03 -16.10
N ALA A 57 -4.04 3.56 -15.11
CA ALA A 57 -5.35 4.17 -15.34
C ALA A 57 -5.28 5.38 -16.29
N TYR A 58 -4.19 6.13 -16.27
CA TYR A 58 -3.96 7.23 -17.20
C TYR A 58 -3.73 6.74 -18.63
N VAL A 59 -2.84 5.76 -18.84
CA VAL A 59 -2.46 5.29 -20.18
C VAL A 59 -3.57 4.44 -20.82
N ASP A 60 -4.13 3.49 -20.06
CA ASP A 60 -5.07 2.47 -20.55
C ASP A 60 -6.53 2.94 -20.54
N HIS A 61 -6.88 3.84 -19.62
CA HIS A 61 -8.27 4.25 -19.40
C HIS A 61 -8.49 5.76 -19.51
N ARG A 62 -7.43 6.55 -19.74
CA ARG A 62 -7.47 8.03 -19.78
C ARG A 62 -8.07 8.65 -18.52
N ILE A 63 -7.90 7.98 -17.38
CA ILE A 63 -8.34 8.48 -16.07
C ILE A 63 -7.18 9.25 -15.43
N TYR A 64 -7.31 10.56 -15.37
CA TYR A 64 -6.36 11.42 -14.67
C TYR A 64 -6.59 11.32 -13.16
N LYS A 65 -5.49 11.19 -12.38
CA LYS A 65 -5.53 11.05 -10.92
C LYS A 65 -6.51 9.96 -10.44
N ALA A 66 -6.42 8.78 -11.04
CA ALA A 66 -7.28 7.67 -10.67
C ALA A 66 -7.21 7.38 -9.16
N GLU A 67 -8.38 7.34 -8.52
CA GLU A 67 -8.55 6.91 -7.13
C GLU A 67 -8.44 5.39 -7.07
N CYS A 68 -7.20 4.90 -7.12
CA CYS A 68 -6.90 3.48 -7.01
C CYS A 68 -7.29 2.97 -5.62
N LEU A 69 -8.07 1.89 -5.60
CA LEU A 69 -8.60 1.32 -4.36
C LEU A 69 -7.48 0.58 -3.62
N GLU A 70 -7.16 1.01 -2.40
CA GLU A 70 -6.29 0.25 -1.51
C GLU A 70 -7.03 -1.03 -1.07
N ILE A 71 -6.47 -2.18 -1.40
CA ILE A 71 -6.94 -3.48 -0.96
C ILE A 71 -5.86 -4.12 -0.09
N SER A 72 -6.29 -4.75 1.00
CA SER A 72 -5.41 -5.44 1.92
C SER A 72 -5.68 -6.94 1.82
N VAL A 73 -4.61 -7.74 1.79
CA VAL A 73 -4.68 -9.21 1.65
C VAL A 73 -4.06 -9.88 2.86
#